data_AF-A0A1B7NSR0-F1
#
_entry.id   AF-A0A1B7NSR0-F1
#
_cell.length_a   1.000
_cell.length_b   1.000
_cell.length_c   1.000
_cell.angle_alpha   90.00
_cell.angle_beta   90.00
_cell.angle_gamma   90.00
#
_symmetry.space_group_name_H-M   'P 1'
#
loop_
_entity.id
_entity.type
_entity.pdbx_description
1 polymer ?
#
loop_
_entity_poly.entity_id
_entity_poly.type
_entity_poly.pdbx_seq_one_letter_code
_entity_poly.pdbx_strand_id
1 'polypeptide(L)'
;MAALVHQLSIGKAFNDLHVEEKLYAHHLARAAWHGTRIILRQVSPESNDIFDFILALHALCQGEWHQLANRASVSTGELDKFLAYAATFLSNIGNYYGSGNQKFTPNIPQESLAKLGSLSKGISQLYDKIKEPLFSATPACLGFPSDNTQSAYYLRDDDFLSREEISRVSQRLEPHIFPENTRIRKTRESNGSVVYEILQASICRDTATNVADVFFLETGEKIKLVRGDHSPELSKVCRALTEAAKYAANPQQQNILRKYVESFTSGDLQEYRESQRLWVKDINPKIENIFGFVEPYRDPLGIRAEFEGLVAISDAVETRSLTKLANESSTFIQRLPWADGYDDNDGKGPFEKEIFETPGFTSIH
;
A
#
# COMPACT_ATOMS: atom_id res chain seq x y z
N MET A 1 2.93 2.33 -27.62
CA MET A 1 3.45 3.70 -27.38
C MET A 1 4.27 3.65 -26.11
N ALA A 2 5.40 4.35 -26.05
CA ALA A 2 6.16 4.48 -24.79
C ALA A 2 5.28 5.21 -23.76
N ALA A 3 5.33 4.78 -22.50
CA ALA A 3 4.64 5.48 -21.42
C ALA A 3 5.21 6.91 -21.31
N LEU A 4 4.35 7.91 -21.10
CA LEU A 4 4.80 9.27 -20.81
C LEU A 4 5.45 9.28 -19.43
N VAL A 5 6.69 9.74 -19.36
CA VAL A 5 7.44 9.86 -18.11
C VAL A 5 7.53 11.33 -17.74
N HIS A 6 7.05 11.67 -16.53
CA HIS A 6 7.12 13.00 -15.97
C HIS A 6 7.94 12.97 -14.68
N GLN A 7 8.79 13.98 -14.49
CA GLN A 7 9.56 14.14 -13.26
C GLN A 7 8.80 15.02 -12.27
N LEU A 8 8.56 14.50 -11.06
CA LEU A 8 8.00 15.29 -9.96
C LEU A 8 9.01 16.39 -9.55
N SER A 9 8.58 17.64 -9.59
CA SER A 9 9.44 18.81 -9.37
C SER A 9 9.41 19.28 -7.91
N ILE A 10 10.16 18.59 -7.04
CA ILE A 10 10.19 18.89 -5.59
C ILE A 10 11.41 19.71 -5.13
N GLY A 11 12.44 19.85 -5.98
CA GLY A 11 13.76 20.35 -5.58
C GLY A 11 13.74 21.76 -4.96
N LYS A 12 12.91 22.67 -5.48
CA LYS A 12 12.76 24.02 -4.91
C LYS A 12 12.17 23.97 -3.51
N ALA A 13 11.02 23.31 -3.34
CA ALA A 13 10.34 23.18 -2.05
C ALA A 13 11.22 22.50 -1.00
N PHE A 14 11.96 21.45 -1.39
CA PHE A 14 12.88 20.75 -0.49
C PHE A 14 14.08 21.63 -0.09
N ASN A 15 14.64 22.42 -1.01
CA ASN A 15 15.79 23.27 -0.71
C ASN A 15 15.46 24.36 0.31
N ASP A 16 14.21 24.86 0.30
CA ASP A 16 13.71 25.89 1.22
C ASP A 16 13.48 25.36 2.65
N LEU A 17 13.52 24.04 2.88
CA LEU A 17 13.40 23.46 4.22
C LEU A 17 14.63 23.71 5.09
N HIS A 18 14.40 23.86 6.39
CA HIS A 18 15.44 23.84 7.42
C HIS A 18 16.07 22.45 7.56
N VAL A 19 17.23 22.36 8.23
CA VAL A 19 17.98 21.10 8.35
C VAL A 19 17.17 20.03 9.08
N GLU A 20 16.47 20.39 10.16
CA GLU A 20 15.63 19.46 10.93
C GLU A 20 14.45 18.96 10.09
N GLU A 21 13.78 19.85 9.35
CA GLU A 21 12.73 19.49 8.40
C GLU A 21 13.23 18.55 7.30
N LYS A 22 14.42 18.80 6.74
CA LYS A 22 15.04 17.90 5.76
C LYS A 22 15.31 16.51 6.34
N LEU A 23 15.77 16.43 7.59
CA LEU A 23 16.00 15.16 8.29
C LEU A 23 14.68 14.43 8.59
N TYR A 24 13.65 15.17 9.02
CA TYR A 24 12.31 14.66 9.21
C TYR A 24 11.76 14.04 7.92
N ALA A 25 11.72 14.83 6.83
CA ALA A 25 11.29 14.38 5.51
C ALA A 25 12.13 13.21 4.98
N HIS A 26 13.45 13.21 5.19
CA HIS A 26 14.34 12.12 4.78
C HIS A 26 13.94 10.79 5.46
N HIS A 27 13.78 10.80 6.77
CA HIS A 27 13.47 9.59 7.52
C HIS A 27 12.04 9.11 7.23
N LEU A 28 11.06 10.02 7.07
CA LEU A 28 9.72 9.66 6.63
C LEU A 28 9.72 9.06 5.22
N ALA A 29 10.44 9.66 4.26
CA ALA A 29 10.53 9.15 2.90
C ALA A 29 11.16 7.74 2.89
N ARG A 30 12.17 7.50 3.73
CA ARG A 30 12.73 6.15 3.91
C ARG A 30 11.70 5.17 4.48
N ALA A 31 10.87 5.60 5.44
CA ALA A 31 9.80 4.77 5.97
C ALA A 31 8.81 4.37 4.86
N ALA A 32 8.41 5.32 3.99
CA ALA A 32 7.49 5.06 2.88
C ALA A 32 8.06 4.01 1.91
N TRP A 33 9.30 4.19 1.47
CA TRP A 33 9.97 3.24 0.57
C TRP A 33 10.28 1.88 1.22
N HIS A 34 10.37 1.79 2.54
CA HIS A 34 10.45 0.50 3.22
C HIS A 34 9.13 -0.29 3.13
N GLY A 35 8.00 0.39 2.92
CA GLY A 35 6.68 -0.21 2.68
C GLY A 35 6.48 -0.80 1.28
N THR A 36 7.35 -0.52 0.30
CA THR A 36 7.18 -0.99 -1.10
C THR A 36 6.96 -2.50 -1.22
N ARG A 37 7.66 -3.30 -0.41
CA ARG A 37 7.50 -4.78 -0.43
C ARG A 37 6.18 -5.27 0.15
N ILE A 38 5.53 -4.46 0.97
CA ILE A 38 4.18 -4.71 1.48
C ILE A 38 3.21 -4.60 0.31
N ILE A 39 3.26 -3.49 -0.43
CA ILE A 39 2.43 -3.24 -1.62
C ILE A 39 2.65 -4.32 -2.68
N LEU A 40 3.90 -4.62 -3.04
CA LEU A 40 4.22 -5.70 -4.00
C LEU A 40 3.55 -7.03 -3.59
N ARG A 41 3.55 -7.35 -2.29
CA ARG A 41 2.93 -8.57 -1.75
C ARG A 41 1.40 -8.51 -1.74
N GLN A 42 0.81 -7.32 -1.69
CA GLN A 42 -0.63 -7.07 -1.82
C GLN A 42 -1.10 -7.09 -3.28
N VAL A 43 -0.19 -6.92 -4.26
CA VAL A 43 -0.52 -7.00 -5.69
C VAL A 43 -0.61 -8.44 -6.20
N SER A 44 0.49 -9.19 -6.15
CA SER A 44 0.55 -10.55 -6.71
C SER A 44 1.67 -11.38 -6.08
N PRO A 45 1.56 -12.74 -6.11
CA PRO A 45 2.59 -13.62 -5.56
C PRO A 45 3.98 -13.40 -6.17
N GLU A 46 4.06 -13.11 -7.47
CA GLU A 46 5.31 -12.96 -8.22
C GLU A 46 5.96 -11.57 -8.10
N SER A 47 5.23 -10.55 -7.64
CA SER A 47 5.69 -9.16 -7.69
C SER A 47 7.00 -8.90 -6.93
N ASN A 48 7.20 -9.51 -5.76
CA ASN A 48 8.46 -9.33 -5.02
C ASN A 48 9.67 -9.91 -5.79
N ASP A 49 9.53 -11.08 -6.40
CA ASP A 49 10.61 -11.69 -7.17
C ASP A 49 10.88 -10.93 -8.49
N ILE A 50 9.85 -10.36 -9.13
CA ILE A 50 10.02 -9.47 -10.31
C ILE A 50 10.80 -8.22 -9.92
N PHE A 51 10.45 -7.60 -8.79
CA PHE A 51 11.17 -6.44 -8.27
C PHE A 51 12.65 -6.77 -8.02
N ASP A 52 12.93 -7.91 -7.37
CA ASP A 52 14.29 -8.37 -7.10
C ASP A 52 15.07 -8.66 -8.39
N PHE A 53 14.41 -9.23 -9.40
CA PHE A 53 15.02 -9.46 -10.71
C PHE A 53 15.44 -8.16 -11.40
N ILE A 54 14.55 -7.15 -11.42
CA ILE A 54 14.85 -5.82 -12.01
C ILE A 54 16.03 -5.17 -11.27
N LEU A 55 16.01 -5.18 -9.93
CA LEU A 55 17.08 -4.60 -9.12
C LEU A 55 18.41 -5.35 -9.27
N ALA A 56 18.38 -6.68 -9.39
CA ALA A 56 19.59 -7.48 -9.59
C ALA A 56 20.24 -7.19 -10.95
N LEU A 57 19.45 -7.02 -12.02
CA LEU A 57 19.96 -6.58 -13.31
C LEU A 57 20.54 -5.16 -13.25
N HIS A 58 19.83 -4.23 -12.59
CA HIS A 58 20.32 -2.87 -12.39
C HIS A 58 21.64 -2.85 -11.59
N ALA A 59 21.74 -3.66 -10.52
CA ALA A 59 22.96 -3.76 -9.73
C ALA A 59 24.13 -4.36 -10.53
N LEU A 60 23.86 -5.29 -11.43
CA LEU A 60 24.88 -5.90 -12.29
C LEU A 60 25.43 -4.91 -13.32
N CYS A 61 24.61 -3.99 -13.85
CA CYS A 61 25.04 -3.01 -14.85
C CYS A 61 25.35 -1.62 -14.28
N GLN A 62 24.97 -1.32 -13.03
CA GLN A 62 25.09 0.01 -12.42
C GLN A 62 24.44 1.14 -13.25
N GLY A 63 23.36 0.82 -13.97
CA GLY A 63 22.68 1.75 -14.88
C GLY A 63 23.18 1.71 -16.33
N GLU A 64 24.29 1.02 -16.62
CA GLU A 64 24.86 0.88 -17.97
C GLU A 64 24.13 -0.21 -18.80
N TRP A 65 22.84 0.00 -19.05
CA TRP A 65 21.95 -1.00 -19.66
C TRP A 65 22.37 -1.44 -21.07
N HIS A 66 22.93 -0.55 -21.89
CA HIS A 66 23.41 -0.91 -23.23
C HIS A 66 24.59 -1.88 -23.18
N GLN A 67 25.50 -1.72 -22.21
CA GLN A 67 26.62 -2.64 -22.02
C GLN A 67 26.13 -4.02 -21.59
N LEU A 68 25.13 -4.06 -20.70
CA LEU A 68 24.48 -5.29 -20.26
C LEU A 68 23.82 -6.05 -21.42
N ALA A 69 23.08 -5.34 -22.27
CA ALA A 69 22.42 -5.93 -23.43
C ALA A 69 23.42 -6.48 -24.45
N ASN A 70 24.50 -5.75 -24.73
CA ASN A 70 25.59 -6.24 -25.59
C ASN A 70 26.21 -7.53 -25.04
N ARG A 71 26.47 -7.59 -23.72
CA ARG A 71 27.00 -8.80 -23.07
C ARG A 71 26.03 -9.99 -23.16
N ALA A 72 24.73 -9.74 -23.11
CA ALA A 72 23.70 -10.76 -23.22
C ALA A 72 23.32 -11.11 -24.68
N SER A 73 23.92 -10.44 -25.67
CA SER A 73 23.53 -10.53 -27.08
C SER A 73 22.03 -10.21 -27.29
N VAL A 74 21.54 -9.17 -26.63
CA VAL A 74 20.17 -8.63 -26.75
C VAL A 74 20.22 -7.30 -27.48
N SER A 75 19.31 -7.08 -28.43
CA SER A 75 19.30 -5.85 -29.21
C SER A 75 18.80 -4.65 -28.36
N THR A 76 19.22 -3.43 -28.73
CA THR A 76 18.75 -2.20 -28.07
C THR A 76 17.23 -2.10 -28.07
N GLY A 77 16.56 -2.42 -29.18
CA GLY A 77 15.10 -2.35 -29.26
C GLY A 77 14.38 -3.37 -28.38
N GLU A 78 14.99 -4.52 -28.08
CA GLU A 78 14.45 -5.49 -27.12
C GLU A 78 14.70 -5.07 -25.68
N LEU A 79 15.90 -4.52 -25.41
CA LEU A 79 16.22 -3.89 -24.13
C LEU A 79 15.21 -2.78 -23.79
N ASP A 80 14.91 -1.89 -24.73
CA ASP A 80 13.96 -0.79 -24.54
C ASP A 80 12.57 -1.30 -24.15
N LYS A 81 12.13 -2.42 -24.72
CA LYS A 81 10.85 -3.07 -24.35
C LYS A 81 10.88 -3.60 -22.92
N PHE A 82 12.00 -4.18 -22.48
CA PHE A 82 12.17 -4.60 -21.09
C PHE A 82 12.23 -3.40 -20.14
N LEU A 83 12.97 -2.35 -20.48
CA LEU A 83 13.06 -1.14 -19.66
C LEU A 83 11.71 -0.43 -19.54
N ALA A 84 10.91 -0.40 -20.62
CA ALA A 84 9.55 0.10 -20.58
C ALA A 84 8.66 -0.71 -19.61
N TYR A 85 8.78 -2.05 -19.63
CA TYR A 85 8.10 -2.92 -18.66
C TYR A 85 8.57 -2.64 -17.23
N ALA A 86 9.89 -2.58 -17.00
CA ALA A 86 10.46 -2.34 -15.69
C ALA A 86 10.04 -0.99 -15.11
N ALA A 87 10.05 0.07 -15.92
CA ALA A 87 9.56 1.40 -15.54
C ALA A 87 8.07 1.37 -15.16
N THR A 88 7.24 0.70 -15.97
CA THR A 88 5.80 0.56 -15.70
C THR A 88 5.55 -0.23 -14.41
N PHE A 89 6.28 -1.33 -14.22
CA PHE A 89 6.23 -2.17 -13.01
C PHE A 89 6.61 -1.38 -11.75
N LEU A 90 7.74 -0.68 -11.78
CA LEU A 90 8.24 0.10 -10.65
C LEU A 90 7.29 1.26 -10.31
N SER A 91 6.70 1.91 -11.33
CA SER A 91 5.73 2.99 -11.14
C SER A 91 4.41 2.52 -10.53
N ASN A 92 3.98 1.28 -10.79
CA ASN A 92 2.76 0.71 -10.22
C ASN A 92 3.02 -0.10 -8.93
N ILE A 93 4.29 -0.28 -8.55
CA ILE A 93 4.71 -1.14 -7.44
C ILE A 93 4.09 -2.55 -7.58
N GLY A 94 4.15 -3.10 -8.79
CA GLY A 94 3.57 -4.40 -9.13
C GLY A 94 3.29 -4.57 -10.62
N ASN A 95 2.90 -5.78 -11.01
CA ASN A 95 2.64 -6.15 -12.41
C ASN A 95 1.17 -5.98 -12.86
N TYR A 96 0.41 -5.15 -12.15
CA TYR A 96 -0.96 -4.77 -12.46
C TYR A 96 -1.08 -3.25 -12.37
N TYR A 97 -1.85 -2.64 -13.29
CA TYR A 97 -2.06 -1.19 -13.26
C TYR A 97 -2.82 -0.78 -12.00
N GLY A 98 -2.35 0.25 -11.30
CA GLY A 98 -3.04 0.83 -10.14
C GLY A 98 -4.41 1.40 -10.49
N SER A 99 -4.57 1.87 -11.74
CA SER A 99 -5.87 2.22 -12.30
C SER A 99 -6.37 1.09 -13.22
N GLY A 100 -7.55 0.56 -12.93
CA GLY A 100 -8.20 -0.47 -13.75
C GLY A 100 -7.78 -1.92 -13.43
N ASN A 101 -6.78 -2.13 -12.58
CA ASN A 101 -6.41 -3.44 -12.04
C ASN A 101 -6.06 -4.51 -13.10
N GLN A 102 -5.69 -4.13 -14.32
CA GLN A 102 -5.35 -5.06 -15.40
C GLN A 102 -3.87 -5.47 -15.33
N LYS A 103 -3.58 -6.75 -15.58
CA LYS A 103 -2.21 -7.25 -15.70
C LYS A 103 -1.56 -6.67 -16.95
N PHE A 104 -0.29 -6.33 -16.86
CA PHE A 104 0.53 -6.02 -18.03
C PHE A 104 1.76 -6.93 -18.07
N THR A 105 2.11 -7.38 -19.27
CA THR A 105 3.23 -8.29 -19.51
C THR A 105 4.33 -7.58 -20.30
N PRO A 106 5.59 -8.01 -20.15
CA PRO A 106 6.68 -7.46 -20.94
C PRO A 106 6.51 -7.79 -22.43
N ASN A 107 6.79 -6.82 -23.30
CA ASN A 107 6.75 -6.99 -24.76
C ASN A 107 8.11 -7.46 -25.35
N ILE A 108 9.10 -7.72 -24.52
CA ILE A 108 10.39 -8.31 -24.93
C ILE A 108 10.19 -9.81 -25.24
N PRO A 109 10.81 -10.38 -26.30
CA PRO A 109 10.75 -11.82 -26.54
C PRO A 109 11.28 -12.62 -25.34
N GLN A 110 10.62 -13.74 -25.01
CA GLN A 110 10.97 -14.58 -23.87
C GLN A 110 12.44 -15.06 -23.92
N GLU A 111 12.93 -15.40 -25.12
CA GLU A 111 14.33 -15.80 -25.32
C GLU A 111 15.31 -14.67 -24.95
N SER A 112 15.00 -13.44 -25.35
CA SER A 112 15.84 -12.28 -25.09
C SER A 112 15.85 -11.92 -23.61
N LEU A 113 14.71 -12.05 -22.92
CA LEU A 113 14.67 -11.88 -21.48
C LEU A 113 15.40 -13.03 -20.74
N ALA A 114 15.31 -14.26 -21.24
CA ALA A 114 16.05 -15.40 -20.69
C ALA A 114 17.57 -15.21 -20.82
N LYS A 115 18.06 -14.60 -21.90
CA LYS A 115 19.48 -14.23 -22.05
C LYS A 115 19.93 -13.25 -20.97
N LEU A 116 19.16 -12.19 -20.70
CA LEU A 116 19.41 -11.28 -19.58
C LEU A 116 19.36 -12.02 -18.23
N GLY A 117 18.38 -12.91 -18.08
CA GLY A 117 18.19 -13.73 -16.88
C GLY A 117 19.32 -14.71 -16.60
N SER A 118 20.13 -15.05 -17.61
CA SER A 118 21.20 -16.06 -17.50
C SER A 118 22.58 -15.46 -17.21
N LEU A 119 22.69 -14.14 -17.02
CA LEU A 119 23.98 -13.45 -16.86
C LEU A 119 24.73 -13.76 -15.56
N SER A 120 24.03 -14.25 -14.54
CA SER A 120 24.62 -14.73 -13.29
C SER A 120 23.75 -15.79 -12.63
N LYS A 121 24.34 -16.61 -11.74
CA LYS A 121 23.61 -17.65 -11.00
C LYS A 121 22.44 -17.08 -10.19
N GLY A 122 22.63 -15.96 -9.50
CA GLY A 122 21.59 -15.33 -8.69
C GLY A 122 20.43 -14.78 -9.52
N ILE A 123 20.73 -14.15 -10.66
CA ILE A 123 19.71 -13.65 -11.58
C ILE A 123 18.94 -14.81 -12.23
N SER A 124 19.61 -15.90 -12.59
CA SER A 124 18.97 -17.09 -13.16
C SER A 124 17.96 -17.69 -12.19
N GLN A 125 18.31 -17.78 -10.90
CA GLN A 125 17.40 -18.28 -9.86
C GLN A 125 16.18 -17.37 -9.68
N LEU A 126 16.34 -16.05 -9.77
CA LEU A 126 15.22 -15.11 -9.74
C LEU A 126 14.34 -15.27 -10.98
N TYR A 127 14.96 -15.34 -12.16
CA TYR A 127 14.25 -15.52 -13.43
C TYR A 127 13.43 -16.81 -13.44
N ASP A 128 13.98 -17.93 -12.94
CA ASP A 128 13.28 -19.21 -12.90
C ASP A 128 11.99 -19.17 -12.09
N LYS A 129 11.92 -18.34 -11.03
CA LYS A 129 10.69 -18.15 -10.26
C LYS A 129 9.61 -17.37 -11.00
N ILE A 130 10.01 -16.44 -11.87
CA ILE A 130 9.09 -15.47 -12.47
C ILE A 130 8.80 -15.72 -13.95
N LYS A 131 9.61 -16.51 -14.66
CA LYS A 131 9.52 -16.65 -16.14
C LYS A 131 8.13 -17.04 -16.64
N GLU A 132 7.43 -17.93 -15.93
CA GLU A 132 6.05 -18.32 -16.27
C GLU A 132 5.03 -17.22 -15.91
N PRO A 133 4.90 -16.78 -14.63
CA PRO A 133 3.89 -15.79 -14.27
C PRO A 133 4.11 -14.41 -14.91
N LEU A 134 5.35 -14.07 -15.28
CA LEU A 134 5.70 -12.80 -15.92
C LEU A 134 5.09 -12.66 -17.31
N PHE A 135 5.02 -13.74 -18.09
CA PHE A 135 4.45 -13.75 -19.44
C PHE A 135 3.03 -14.33 -19.51
N SER A 136 2.51 -14.88 -18.41
CA SER A 136 1.15 -15.40 -18.36
C SER A 136 0.11 -14.30 -18.55
N ALA A 137 -0.85 -14.55 -19.44
CA ALA A 137 -2.00 -13.68 -19.68
C ALA A 137 -3.04 -13.75 -18.54
N THR A 138 -3.04 -14.84 -17.77
CA THR A 138 -3.92 -15.02 -16.61
C THR A 138 -3.10 -15.11 -15.32
N PRO A 139 -3.64 -14.63 -14.18
CA PRO A 139 -4.91 -13.90 -14.04
C PRO A 139 -4.87 -12.51 -14.70
N ALA A 140 -5.89 -12.16 -15.49
CA ALA A 140 -5.89 -10.98 -16.36
C ALA A 140 -6.13 -9.67 -15.59
N CYS A 141 -6.79 -9.72 -14.44
CA CYS A 141 -7.01 -8.57 -13.57
C CYS A 141 -7.09 -8.95 -12.09
N LEU A 142 -7.07 -7.94 -11.22
CA LEU A 142 -7.31 -8.13 -9.79
C LEU A 142 -8.81 -8.18 -9.50
N GLY A 143 -9.20 -9.12 -8.64
CA GLY A 143 -10.59 -9.38 -8.30
C GLY A 143 -10.71 -10.54 -7.30
N PHE A 144 -11.94 -11.01 -7.05
CA PHE A 144 -12.13 -12.24 -6.28
C PHE A 144 -11.34 -13.39 -6.92
N PRO A 145 -10.67 -14.25 -6.14
CA PRO A 145 -9.87 -15.34 -6.71
C PRO A 145 -10.68 -16.24 -7.65
N SER A 146 -10.21 -16.42 -8.88
CA SER A 146 -10.79 -17.32 -9.88
C SER A 146 -9.72 -17.74 -10.89
N ASP A 147 -10.10 -18.49 -11.93
CA ASP A 147 -9.18 -18.85 -13.01
C ASP A 147 -8.68 -17.65 -13.82
N ASN A 148 -9.43 -16.53 -13.84
CA ASN A 148 -9.09 -15.35 -14.64
C ASN A 148 -8.75 -14.11 -13.79
N THR A 149 -8.96 -14.15 -12.48
CA THR A 149 -8.75 -13.03 -11.56
C THR A 149 -8.00 -13.46 -10.30
N GLN A 150 -7.21 -12.56 -9.71
CA GLN A 150 -6.54 -12.85 -8.44
C GLN A 150 -6.63 -11.71 -7.43
N SER A 151 -6.38 -12.02 -6.17
CA SER A 151 -6.18 -11.05 -5.12
C SER A 151 -5.19 -11.62 -4.12
N ALA A 152 -4.15 -10.86 -3.79
CA ALA A 152 -3.19 -11.27 -2.77
C ALA A 152 -3.69 -10.99 -1.34
N TYR A 153 -4.91 -10.44 -1.18
CA TYR A 153 -5.64 -10.38 0.10
C TYR A 153 -6.31 -11.71 0.47
N TYR A 154 -6.53 -12.58 -0.51
CA TYR A 154 -7.18 -13.89 -0.35
C TYR A 154 -6.22 -14.98 -0.88
N LEU A 155 -5.33 -15.43 0.00
CA LEU A 155 -4.23 -16.31 -0.36
C LEU A 155 -4.75 -17.69 -0.72
N ARG A 156 -4.20 -18.22 -1.80
CA ARG A 156 -4.44 -19.55 -2.30
C ARG A 156 -3.27 -20.45 -1.91
N ASP A 157 -3.54 -21.43 -1.05
CA ASP A 157 -2.64 -22.56 -0.84
C ASP A 157 -3.14 -23.75 -1.69
N ASP A 158 -4.38 -24.22 -1.42
CA ASP A 158 -4.99 -25.34 -2.15
C ASP A 158 -6.15 -24.88 -3.05
N ASP A 159 -7.20 -24.31 -2.43
CA ASP A 159 -8.47 -23.94 -3.08
C ASP A 159 -8.70 -22.43 -3.08
N PHE A 160 -9.48 -21.94 -4.05
CA PHE A 160 -9.96 -20.56 -4.05
C PHE A 160 -10.90 -20.31 -2.86
N LEU A 161 -10.78 -19.12 -2.26
CA LEU A 161 -11.80 -18.61 -1.35
C LEU A 161 -12.96 -18.01 -2.16
N SER A 162 -14.18 -18.49 -1.91
CA SER A 162 -15.38 -17.92 -2.52
C SER A 162 -15.74 -16.57 -1.90
N ARG A 163 -16.51 -15.74 -2.63
CA ARG A 163 -17.00 -14.45 -2.10
C ARG A 163 -17.81 -14.64 -0.82
N GLU A 164 -18.60 -15.70 -0.75
CA GLU A 164 -19.45 -16.06 0.39
C GLU A 164 -18.61 -16.52 1.59
N GLU A 165 -17.54 -17.29 1.36
CA GLU A 165 -16.58 -17.64 2.42
C GLU A 165 -15.92 -16.39 2.99
N ILE A 166 -15.41 -15.51 2.12
CA ILE A 166 -14.74 -14.27 2.50
C ILE A 166 -15.67 -13.36 3.31
N SER A 167 -16.92 -13.19 2.84
CA SER A 167 -17.92 -12.34 3.50
C SER A 167 -18.28 -12.90 4.88
N ARG A 168 -18.54 -14.20 5.00
CA ARG A 168 -18.88 -14.85 6.27
C ARG A 168 -17.75 -14.74 7.30
N VAL A 169 -16.52 -15.01 6.87
CA VAL A 169 -15.34 -14.90 7.75
C VAL A 169 -15.17 -13.45 8.22
N SER A 170 -15.30 -12.48 7.32
CA SER A 170 -15.12 -11.06 7.65
C SER A 170 -16.22 -10.54 8.59
N GLN A 171 -17.49 -10.86 8.33
CA GLN A 171 -18.62 -10.51 9.21
C GLN A 171 -18.47 -11.11 10.61
N ARG A 172 -17.97 -12.35 10.70
CA ARG A 172 -17.75 -13.01 12.00
C ARG A 172 -16.69 -12.30 12.85
N LEU A 173 -15.74 -11.61 12.23
CA LEU A 173 -14.61 -10.95 12.88
C LEU A 173 -14.84 -9.47 13.17
N GLU A 174 -15.79 -8.83 12.49
CA GLU A 174 -16.09 -7.40 12.60
C GLU A 174 -16.21 -6.87 14.05
N PRO A 175 -16.81 -7.60 15.02
CA PRO A 175 -16.87 -7.12 16.41
C PRO A 175 -15.55 -7.17 17.17
N HIS A 176 -14.53 -7.87 16.62
CA HIS A 176 -13.29 -8.22 17.33
C HIS A 176 -12.06 -7.51 16.76
N ILE A 177 -12.00 -7.35 15.44
CA ILE A 177 -10.85 -6.74 14.75
C ILE A 177 -11.30 -5.91 13.54
N PHE A 178 -10.50 -4.90 13.23
CA PHE A 178 -10.63 -4.12 12.01
C PHE A 178 -9.95 -4.84 10.83
N PRO A 179 -10.62 -4.96 9.65
CA PRO A 179 -10.10 -5.74 8.53
C PRO A 179 -8.96 -5.06 7.74
N GLU A 180 -8.76 -3.74 7.88
CA GLU A 180 -7.94 -2.91 6.99
C GLU A 180 -6.50 -3.43 6.84
N ASN A 181 -5.90 -3.96 7.91
CA ASN A 181 -4.53 -4.48 7.93
C ASN A 181 -4.45 -6.02 7.89
N THR A 182 -5.45 -6.69 7.31
CA THR A 182 -5.54 -8.16 7.30
C THR A 182 -5.55 -8.77 5.90
N ARG A 183 -5.14 -10.03 5.81
CA ARG A 183 -5.35 -10.93 4.65
C ARG A 183 -5.94 -12.24 5.13
N ILE A 184 -6.60 -13.00 4.26
CA ILE A 184 -7.15 -14.32 4.59
C ILE A 184 -6.38 -15.39 3.85
N ARG A 185 -5.98 -16.45 4.54
CA ARG A 185 -5.50 -17.70 3.96
C ARG A 185 -6.45 -18.83 4.37
N LYS A 186 -6.81 -19.68 3.41
CA LYS A 186 -7.57 -20.90 3.64
C LYS A 186 -6.61 -22.08 3.70
N THR A 187 -6.63 -22.81 4.80
CA THR A 187 -5.82 -24.02 5.01
C THR A 187 -6.70 -25.19 5.45
N ARG A 188 -6.12 -26.39 5.49
CA ARG A 188 -6.78 -27.61 5.96
C ARG A 188 -5.95 -28.25 7.06
N GLU A 189 -6.60 -28.65 8.14
CA GLU A 189 -5.99 -29.48 9.19
C GLU A 189 -5.79 -30.92 8.69
N SER A 190 -4.98 -31.71 9.39
CA SER A 190 -4.69 -33.11 9.03
C SER A 190 -5.92 -34.02 8.99
N ASN A 191 -7.00 -33.63 9.68
CA ASN A 191 -8.30 -34.33 9.68
C ASN A 191 -9.22 -33.88 8.51
N GLY A 192 -8.76 -32.97 7.64
CA GLY A 192 -9.52 -32.43 6.51
C GLY A 192 -10.38 -31.20 6.84
N SER A 193 -10.48 -30.79 8.10
CA SER A 193 -11.26 -29.61 8.51
C SER A 193 -10.64 -28.32 7.96
N VAL A 194 -11.50 -27.43 7.44
CA VAL A 194 -11.08 -26.13 6.91
C VAL A 194 -10.78 -25.18 8.07
N VAL A 195 -9.69 -24.43 7.93
CA VAL A 195 -9.29 -23.35 8.83
C VAL A 195 -9.03 -22.09 8.02
N TYR A 196 -9.55 -20.95 8.48
CA TYR A 196 -9.27 -19.64 7.93
C TYR A 196 -8.27 -18.92 8.81
N GLU A 197 -7.06 -18.69 8.30
CA GLU A 197 -6.05 -17.88 8.96
C GLU A 197 -6.21 -16.42 8.55
N ILE A 198 -6.36 -15.53 9.52
CA ILE A 198 -6.41 -14.09 9.33
C ILE A 198 -5.02 -13.53 9.61
N LEU A 199 -4.30 -13.25 8.54
CA LEU A 199 -2.94 -12.73 8.60
C LEU A 199 -3.01 -11.24 8.92
N GLN A 200 -2.70 -10.87 10.16
CA GLN A 200 -2.68 -9.48 10.62
C GLN A 200 -1.28 -8.90 10.46
N ALA A 201 -1.19 -7.76 9.80
CA ALA A 201 0.06 -7.05 9.61
C ALA A 201 0.59 -6.51 10.95
N SER A 202 1.77 -6.97 11.34
CA SER A 202 2.44 -6.55 12.59
C SER A 202 3.90 -6.97 12.62
N ILE A 203 4.72 -6.31 13.44
CA ILE A 203 6.08 -6.75 13.74
C ILE A 203 6.05 -7.96 14.67
N CYS A 204 5.25 -7.88 15.73
CA CYS A 204 5.06 -8.94 16.70
C CYS A 204 4.54 -10.20 16.02
N ARG A 205 4.99 -11.36 16.51
CA ARG A 205 4.58 -12.67 16.03
C ARG A 205 4.01 -13.45 17.19
N ASP A 206 3.02 -14.28 16.90
CA ASP A 206 2.49 -15.18 17.92
C ASP A 206 3.52 -16.28 18.21
N THR A 207 3.88 -16.46 19.47
CA THR A 207 4.75 -17.57 19.92
C THR A 207 3.96 -18.87 20.09
N ALA A 208 2.65 -18.76 20.31
CA ALA A 208 1.69 -19.85 20.36
C ALA A 208 0.29 -19.31 19.98
N THR A 209 -0.61 -20.19 19.54
CA THR A 209 -2.00 -19.82 19.30
C THR A 209 -2.67 -19.45 20.62
N ASN A 210 -3.15 -18.22 20.76
CA ASN A 210 -3.97 -17.80 21.89
C ASN A 210 -5.43 -18.23 21.67
N VAL A 211 -6.08 -18.77 22.71
CA VAL A 211 -7.50 -19.16 22.65
C VAL A 211 -8.39 -17.96 22.34
N ALA A 212 -8.02 -16.77 22.82
CA ALA A 212 -8.75 -15.53 22.54
C ALA A 212 -8.71 -15.10 21.06
N ASP A 213 -7.73 -15.61 20.30
CA ASP A 213 -7.51 -15.31 18.88
C ASP A 213 -8.14 -16.40 17.96
N VAL A 214 -8.95 -17.29 18.53
CA VAL A 214 -9.66 -18.37 17.81
C VAL A 214 -11.16 -18.13 17.85
N PHE A 215 -11.77 -18.13 16.66
CA PHE A 215 -13.20 -17.97 16.47
C PHE A 215 -13.75 -19.15 15.67
N PHE A 216 -15.07 -19.28 15.67
CA PHE A 216 -15.77 -20.32 14.93
C PHE A 216 -16.92 -19.69 14.13
N LEU A 217 -17.08 -20.16 12.90
CA LEU A 217 -18.30 -19.95 12.13
C LEU A 217 -19.44 -20.79 12.72
N GLU A 218 -20.68 -20.40 12.42
CA GLU A 218 -21.87 -21.17 12.81
C GLU A 218 -21.85 -22.60 12.24
N THR A 219 -21.22 -22.77 11.08
CA THR A 219 -21.00 -24.05 10.39
C THR A 219 -19.87 -24.89 10.99
N GLY A 220 -19.16 -24.37 12.01
CA GLY A 220 -18.16 -25.10 12.79
C GLY A 220 -16.72 -24.95 12.29
N GLU A 221 -16.46 -24.35 11.13
CA GLU A 221 -15.08 -24.08 10.68
C GLU A 221 -14.39 -23.06 11.60
N LYS A 222 -13.09 -23.26 11.79
CA LYS A 222 -12.25 -22.47 12.67
C LYS A 222 -11.69 -21.26 11.94
N ILE A 223 -11.66 -20.12 12.62
CA ILE A 223 -10.96 -18.91 12.21
C ILE A 223 -9.86 -18.64 13.23
N LYS A 224 -8.64 -18.35 12.77
CA LYS A 224 -7.48 -18.09 13.62
C LYS A 224 -6.82 -16.78 13.22
N LEU A 225 -6.68 -15.84 14.15
CA LEU A 225 -5.84 -14.66 13.94
C LEU A 225 -4.37 -15.05 14.04
N VAL A 226 -3.56 -14.57 13.08
CA VAL A 226 -2.12 -14.84 12.98
C VAL A 226 -1.38 -13.54 12.75
N ARG A 227 -0.59 -13.11 13.73
CA ARG A 227 0.23 -11.90 13.67
C ARG A 227 1.56 -12.13 12.96
N GLY A 228 2.20 -11.05 12.56
CA GLY A 228 3.53 -11.07 11.95
C GLY A 228 3.55 -10.92 10.44
N ASP A 229 2.40 -10.67 9.81
CA ASP A 229 2.40 -10.41 8.38
C ASP A 229 3.16 -9.11 8.09
N HIS A 230 4.01 -9.13 7.06
CA HIS A 230 4.89 -8.01 6.72
C HIS A 230 5.90 -7.58 7.82
N SER A 231 6.12 -8.39 8.86
CA SER A 231 6.99 -8.09 10.01
C SER A 231 8.39 -7.55 9.64
N PRO A 232 9.14 -8.12 8.67
CA PRO A 232 10.46 -7.60 8.29
C PRO A 232 10.41 -6.18 7.69
N GLU A 233 9.40 -5.91 6.87
CA GLU A 233 9.19 -4.60 6.25
C GLU A 233 8.75 -3.58 7.30
N LEU A 234 7.72 -3.90 8.09
CA LEU A 234 7.20 -3.03 9.14
C LEU A 234 8.27 -2.69 10.20
N SER A 235 9.20 -3.59 10.49
CA SER A 235 10.33 -3.30 11.38
C SER A 235 11.24 -2.19 10.82
N LYS A 236 11.48 -2.18 9.50
CA LYS A 236 12.26 -1.12 8.84
C LYS A 236 11.48 0.20 8.80
N VAL A 237 10.18 0.13 8.51
CA VAL A 237 9.26 1.28 8.57
C VAL A 237 9.33 1.92 9.96
N CYS A 238 9.09 1.14 11.02
CA CYS A 238 9.07 1.65 12.40
C CYS A 238 10.41 2.23 12.85
N ARG A 239 11.55 1.63 12.44
CA ARG A 239 12.87 2.21 12.72
C ARG A 239 13.02 3.59 12.07
N ALA A 240 12.60 3.73 10.81
CA ALA A 240 12.67 5.00 10.10
C ALA A 240 11.71 6.05 10.70
N LEU A 241 10.49 5.66 11.07
CA LEU A 241 9.55 6.55 11.79
C LEU A 241 10.07 6.98 13.17
N THR A 242 10.73 6.07 13.89
CA THR A 242 11.35 6.40 15.19
C THR A 242 12.51 7.39 15.02
N GLU A 243 13.31 7.26 13.96
CA GLU A 243 14.33 8.25 13.65
C GLU A 243 13.73 9.58 13.21
N ALA A 244 12.66 9.58 12.41
CA ALA A 244 11.93 10.79 12.03
C ALA A 244 11.41 11.55 13.26
N ALA A 245 10.85 10.85 14.26
CA ALA A 245 10.30 11.48 15.46
C ALA A 245 11.31 12.36 16.23
N LYS A 246 12.62 12.14 16.09
CA LYS A 246 13.66 12.99 16.70
C LYS A 246 13.72 14.41 16.11
N TYR A 247 13.18 14.59 14.90
CA TYR A 247 13.20 15.84 14.13
C TYR A 247 11.80 16.41 13.88
N ALA A 248 10.77 15.84 14.52
CA ALA A 248 9.41 16.35 14.44
C ALA A 248 9.32 17.79 14.96
N ALA A 249 8.53 18.62 14.29
CA ALA A 249 8.44 20.06 14.58
C ALA A 249 7.73 20.36 15.91
N ASN A 250 6.93 19.42 16.42
CA ASN A 250 6.16 19.59 17.65
C ASN A 250 5.90 18.22 18.35
N PRO A 251 5.53 18.24 19.65
CA PRO A 251 5.22 17.00 20.39
C PRO A 251 4.05 16.19 19.81
N GLN A 252 3.15 16.82 19.07
CA GLN A 252 2.00 16.16 18.48
C GLN A 252 2.41 15.27 17.31
N GLN A 253 3.28 15.74 16.42
CA GLN A 253 3.93 14.93 15.38
C GLN A 253 4.70 13.75 15.97
N GLN A 254 5.43 13.96 17.07
CA GLN A 254 6.09 12.86 17.78
C GLN A 254 5.09 11.81 18.25
N ASN A 255 3.95 12.23 18.80
CA ASN A 255 2.89 11.32 19.24
C ASN A 255 2.20 10.60 18.08
N ILE A 256 1.97 11.27 16.95
CA ILE A 256 1.43 10.65 15.73
C ILE A 256 2.35 9.51 15.28
N LEU A 257 3.64 9.79 15.12
CA LEU A 257 4.61 8.78 14.70
C LEU A 257 4.76 7.65 15.70
N ARG A 258 4.70 7.95 17.00
CA ARG A 258 4.70 6.93 18.06
C ARG A 258 3.48 6.01 17.93
N LYS A 259 2.29 6.55 17.68
CA LYS A 259 1.07 5.75 17.48
C LYS A 259 1.10 4.90 16.21
N TYR A 260 1.70 5.40 15.12
CA TYR A 260 2.01 4.56 13.96
C TYR A 260 2.92 3.37 14.34
N VAL A 261 4.00 3.64 15.07
CA VAL A 261 4.93 2.58 15.51
C VAL A 261 4.25 1.57 16.43
N GLU A 262 3.43 2.03 17.38
CA GLU A 262 2.64 1.16 18.27
C GLU A 262 1.71 0.25 17.45
N SER A 263 0.94 0.83 16.51
CA SER A 263 0.04 0.08 15.63
C SER A 263 0.76 -0.93 14.73
N PHE A 264 1.83 -0.53 14.05
CA PHE A 264 2.61 -1.45 13.20
C PHE A 264 3.35 -2.52 14.00
N THR A 265 3.67 -2.25 15.27
CA THR A 265 4.30 -3.24 16.13
C THR A 265 3.31 -4.32 16.55
N SER A 266 2.14 -3.94 17.06
CA SER A 266 1.13 -4.86 17.61
C SER A 266 0.14 -5.41 16.59
N GLY A 267 -0.13 -4.64 15.53
CA GLY A 267 -1.22 -4.87 14.57
C GLY A 267 -2.55 -4.23 14.99
N ASP A 268 -2.61 -3.50 16.11
CA ASP A 268 -3.85 -2.90 16.61
C ASP A 268 -4.18 -1.60 15.86
N LEU A 269 -5.31 -1.61 15.15
CA LEU A 269 -5.80 -0.45 14.41
C LEU A 269 -6.53 0.58 15.29
N GLN A 270 -6.79 0.30 16.57
CA GLN A 270 -7.19 1.36 17.51
C GLN A 270 -6.05 2.36 17.72
N GLU A 271 -4.81 1.88 17.82
CA GLU A 271 -3.64 2.75 17.91
C GLU A 271 -3.43 3.55 16.62
N TYR A 272 -3.71 2.93 15.47
CA TYR A 272 -3.73 3.65 14.19
C TYR A 272 -4.80 4.75 14.19
N ARG A 273 -6.04 4.46 14.60
CA ARG A 273 -7.10 5.48 14.66
C ARG A 273 -6.77 6.61 15.63
N GLU A 274 -6.11 6.31 16.75
CA GLU A 274 -5.63 7.34 17.66
C GLU A 274 -4.56 8.23 17.01
N SER A 275 -3.65 7.67 16.21
CA SER A 275 -2.73 8.48 15.39
C SER A 275 -3.49 9.44 14.47
N GLN A 276 -4.59 8.99 13.87
CA GLN A 276 -5.41 9.81 12.96
C GLN A 276 -6.12 10.94 13.72
N ARG A 277 -6.65 10.67 14.93
CA ARG A 277 -7.25 11.69 15.79
C ARG A 277 -6.25 12.78 16.21
N LEU A 278 -4.98 12.41 16.38
CA LEU A 278 -3.90 13.36 16.65
C LEU A 278 -3.49 14.09 15.37
N TRP A 279 -3.44 13.40 14.24
CA TRP A 279 -3.05 13.94 12.95
C TRP A 279 -4.00 15.03 12.45
N VAL A 280 -5.32 14.83 12.53
CA VAL A 280 -6.30 15.85 12.11
C VAL A 280 -6.22 17.15 12.93
N LYS A 281 -5.52 17.14 14.07
CA LYS A 281 -5.30 18.30 14.92
C LYS A 281 -3.93 18.96 14.68
N ASP A 282 -3.03 18.36 13.91
CA ASP A 282 -1.74 18.97 13.54
C ASP A 282 -1.98 19.86 12.32
N ILE A 283 -2.37 21.11 12.58
CA ILE A 283 -2.88 22.01 11.54
C ILE A 283 -1.71 22.66 10.78
N ASN A 284 -1.74 22.54 9.45
CA ASN A 284 -0.79 23.15 8.51
C ASN A 284 0.69 22.79 8.78
N PRO A 285 1.06 21.51 8.90
CA PRO A 285 2.46 21.14 9.08
C PRO A 285 3.26 21.51 7.83
N LYS A 286 4.54 21.87 8.02
CA LYS A 286 5.44 22.13 6.89
C LYS A 286 5.70 20.87 6.06
N ILE A 287 5.80 19.74 6.76
CA ILE A 287 5.94 18.41 6.18
C ILE A 287 4.74 17.59 6.62
N GLU A 288 3.87 17.30 5.66
CA GLU A 288 2.67 16.49 5.85
C GLU A 288 3.00 15.01 5.62
N ASN A 289 2.29 14.12 6.33
CA ASN A 289 2.47 12.69 6.14
C ASN A 289 1.27 11.83 6.52
N ILE A 290 1.11 10.73 5.80
CA ILE A 290 0.15 9.66 6.10
C ILE A 290 0.87 8.33 5.92
N PHE A 291 0.72 7.41 6.87
CA PHE A 291 1.28 6.07 6.82
C PHE A 291 0.28 5.07 7.35
N GLY A 292 -0.01 4.01 6.60
CA GLY A 292 -0.91 2.98 7.11
C GLY A 292 -1.44 2.05 6.04
N PHE A 293 -2.40 1.22 6.44
CA PHE A 293 -3.27 0.51 5.52
C PHE A 293 -4.52 1.38 5.37
N VAL A 294 -4.58 2.18 4.31
CA VAL A 294 -5.51 3.32 4.23
C VAL A 294 -6.66 3.06 3.27
N GLU A 295 -6.34 2.77 2.01
CA GLU A 295 -7.34 2.73 0.95
C GLU A 295 -7.72 1.31 0.52
N PRO A 296 -9.01 0.91 0.55
CA PRO A 296 -9.44 -0.45 0.26
C PRO A 296 -9.77 -0.74 -1.21
N TYR A 297 -9.43 0.15 -2.14
CA TYR A 297 -9.87 0.07 -3.55
C TYR A 297 -9.49 -1.22 -4.28
N ARG A 298 -8.38 -1.88 -3.88
CA ARG A 298 -7.86 -3.07 -4.55
C ARG A 298 -8.30 -4.39 -3.91
N ASP A 299 -8.91 -4.33 -2.72
CA ASP A 299 -9.61 -5.48 -2.17
C ASP A 299 -10.96 -5.63 -2.88
N PRO A 300 -11.26 -6.77 -3.55
CA PRO A 300 -12.55 -6.95 -4.20
C PRO A 300 -13.76 -6.96 -3.24
N LEU A 301 -13.57 -7.15 -1.93
CA LEU A 301 -14.62 -6.93 -0.93
C LEU A 301 -14.68 -5.47 -0.43
N GLY A 302 -13.61 -4.70 -0.62
CA GLY A 302 -13.54 -3.27 -0.27
C GLY A 302 -13.39 -3.01 1.23
N ILE A 303 -12.78 -3.92 2.00
CA ILE A 303 -12.60 -3.75 3.46
C ILE A 303 -11.15 -3.92 3.94
N ARG A 304 -10.29 -4.51 3.11
CA ARG A 304 -8.83 -4.61 3.36
C ARG A 304 -8.14 -3.52 2.58
N ALA A 305 -7.19 -2.85 3.22
CA ALA A 305 -6.56 -1.67 2.68
C ALA A 305 -5.14 -1.95 2.19
N GLU A 306 -4.74 -1.24 1.13
CA GLU A 306 -3.37 -1.23 0.65
C GLU A 306 -2.49 -0.39 1.57
N PHE A 307 -1.24 -0.81 1.76
CA PHE A 307 -0.28 0.00 2.51
C PHE A 307 0.12 1.23 1.71
N GLU A 308 0.13 2.40 2.34
CA GLU A 308 0.65 3.63 1.75
C GLU A 308 1.54 4.39 2.73
N GLY A 309 2.44 5.18 2.15
CA GLY A 309 3.29 6.13 2.85
C GLY A 309 3.45 7.37 1.99
N LEU A 310 2.79 8.46 2.39
CA LEU A 310 2.88 9.76 1.75
C LEU A 310 3.72 10.69 2.62
N VAL A 311 4.63 11.43 1.97
CA VAL A 311 5.38 12.52 2.59
C VAL A 311 5.36 13.66 1.61
N ALA A 312 4.88 14.82 2.05
CA ALA A 312 4.67 15.94 1.17
C ALA A 312 5.06 17.26 1.83
N ILE A 313 5.43 18.25 1.03
CA ILE A 313 5.82 19.59 1.54
C ILE A 313 4.67 20.55 1.27
N SER A 314 4.19 21.23 2.31
CA SER A 314 3.08 22.16 2.14
C SER A 314 3.47 23.41 1.36
N ASP A 315 2.59 23.79 0.42
CA ASP A 315 2.65 25.03 -0.33
C ASP A 315 1.83 26.11 0.38
N ALA A 316 2.51 27.01 1.08
CA ALA A 316 1.86 28.09 1.81
C ALA A 316 1.12 29.09 0.89
N VAL A 317 1.51 29.23 -0.39
CA VAL A 317 0.87 30.17 -1.32
C VAL A 317 -0.48 29.63 -1.77
N GLU A 318 -0.50 28.40 -2.30
CA GLU A 318 -1.73 27.76 -2.78
C GLU A 318 -2.67 27.40 -1.63
N THR A 319 -2.12 27.00 -0.47
CA THR A 319 -2.91 26.71 0.74
C THR A 319 -3.74 27.90 1.21
N ARG A 320 -3.34 29.15 0.96
CA ARG A 320 -4.15 30.33 1.31
C ARG A 320 -5.49 30.36 0.59
N SER A 321 -5.51 29.99 -0.69
CA SER A 321 -6.74 29.92 -1.49
C SER A 321 -7.67 28.82 -0.96
N LEU A 322 -7.11 27.66 -0.63
CA LEU A 322 -7.85 26.53 -0.07
C LEU A 322 -8.38 26.82 1.34
N THR A 323 -7.61 27.53 2.17
CA THR A 323 -8.05 27.98 3.49
C THR A 323 -9.24 28.92 3.39
N LYS A 324 -9.24 29.83 2.41
CA LYS A 324 -10.39 30.70 2.17
C LYS A 324 -11.63 29.90 1.76
N LEU A 325 -11.47 28.90 0.90
CA LEU A 325 -12.54 27.99 0.52
C LEU A 325 -13.10 27.24 1.74
N ALA A 326 -12.23 26.73 2.61
CA ALA A 326 -12.63 26.03 3.83
C ALA A 326 -13.40 26.94 4.80
N ASN A 327 -12.98 28.19 4.97
CA ASN A 327 -13.67 29.16 5.85
C ASN A 327 -15.09 29.53 5.36
N GLU A 328 -15.35 29.43 4.06
CA GLU A 328 -16.65 29.72 3.43
C GLU A 328 -17.52 28.45 3.26
N SER A 329 -17.04 27.29 3.72
CA SER A 329 -17.69 25.98 3.51
C SER A 329 -19.13 25.92 4.01
N SER A 330 -19.44 26.50 5.18
CA SER A 330 -20.81 26.51 5.70
C SER A 330 -21.78 27.21 4.74
N THR A 331 -21.36 28.30 4.09
CA THR A 331 -22.18 29.01 3.10
C THR A 331 -22.35 28.20 1.82
N PHE A 332 -21.34 27.44 1.41
CA PHE A 332 -21.46 26.56 0.24
C PHE A 332 -22.36 25.35 0.52
N ILE A 333 -22.28 24.77 1.73
CA ILE A 333 -23.10 23.64 2.14
C ILE A 333 -24.59 23.98 2.12
N GLN A 334 -24.96 25.17 2.61
CA GLN A 334 -26.34 25.68 2.55
C GLN A 334 -26.91 25.82 1.12
N ARG A 335 -26.06 25.75 0.08
CA ARG A 335 -26.48 25.84 -1.33
C ARG A 335 -26.59 24.47 -2.00
N LEU A 336 -26.33 23.39 -1.28
CA LEU A 336 -26.41 22.04 -1.82
C LEU A 336 -27.88 21.60 -1.95
N PRO A 337 -28.22 20.75 -2.93
CA PRO A 337 -29.62 20.41 -3.22
C PRO A 337 -30.39 19.75 -2.06
N TRP A 338 -29.69 19.16 -1.09
CA TRP A 338 -30.30 18.54 0.09
C TRP A 338 -30.60 19.53 1.23
N ALA A 339 -30.09 20.75 1.16
CA ALA A 339 -30.41 21.83 2.08
C ALA A 339 -31.67 22.60 1.65
N ASP A 340 -32.05 22.51 0.37
CA ASP A 340 -33.18 23.27 -0.18
C ASP A 340 -34.51 22.87 0.46
N GLY A 341 -35.29 23.87 0.88
CA GLY A 341 -36.59 23.68 1.55
C GLY A 341 -36.54 23.29 3.03
N TYR A 342 -35.36 23.29 3.66
CA TYR A 342 -35.20 22.98 5.09
C TYR A 342 -34.51 24.13 5.85
N ASP A 343 -35.03 24.46 7.04
CA ASP A 343 -34.42 25.43 7.95
C ASP A 343 -33.57 24.75 9.05
N ASP A 344 -33.56 23.41 9.10
CA ASP A 344 -32.79 22.61 10.07
C ASP A 344 -31.27 22.80 9.90
N ASN A 345 -30.52 22.56 11.00
CA ASN A 345 -29.06 22.58 11.04
C ASN A 345 -28.46 23.88 10.46
N ASP A 346 -28.97 25.03 10.90
CA ASP A 346 -28.58 26.36 10.41
C ASP A 346 -28.66 26.49 8.88
N GLY A 347 -29.73 25.92 8.28
CA GLY A 347 -29.97 25.94 6.84
C GLY A 347 -29.12 24.96 6.02
N LYS A 348 -28.43 24.01 6.67
CA LYS A 348 -27.71 22.93 5.98
C LYS A 348 -28.60 21.72 5.67
N GLY A 349 -29.79 21.68 6.26
CA GLY A 349 -30.77 20.62 6.08
C GLY A 349 -30.49 19.35 6.89
N PRO A 350 -31.46 18.42 6.91
CA PRO A 350 -31.45 17.25 7.78
C PRO A 350 -30.50 16.13 7.34
N PHE A 351 -29.95 16.22 6.13
CA PHE A 351 -29.02 15.25 5.57
C PHE A 351 -27.55 15.64 5.76
N GLU A 352 -27.30 16.82 6.33
CA GLU A 352 -25.95 17.29 6.67
C GLU A 352 -25.60 16.93 8.12
N LYS A 353 -24.31 16.77 8.42
CA LYS A 353 -23.84 16.56 9.79
C LYS A 353 -24.26 17.72 10.70
N GLU A 354 -24.78 17.40 11.89
CA GLU A 354 -25.22 18.39 12.90
C GLU A 354 -24.09 19.34 13.30
N ILE A 355 -22.90 18.80 13.57
CA ILE A 355 -21.71 19.60 13.88
C ILE A 355 -20.81 19.56 12.66
N PHE A 356 -20.69 20.72 12.00
CA PHE A 356 -19.74 20.92 10.92
C PHE A 356 -18.44 21.49 11.48
N GLU A 357 -17.38 20.67 11.48
CA GLU A 357 -16.01 21.11 11.76
C GLU A 357 -15.32 21.46 10.45
N THR A 358 -14.74 22.66 10.37
CA THR A 358 -14.04 23.11 9.16
C THR A 358 -12.82 22.21 8.92
N PRO A 359 -12.70 21.54 7.76
CA PRO A 359 -11.56 20.67 7.49
C PRO A 359 -10.28 21.48 7.26
N GLY A 360 -9.14 20.90 7.62
CA GLY A 360 -7.85 21.38 7.14
C GLY A 360 -7.74 21.15 5.62
N PHE A 361 -7.42 22.20 4.86
CA PHE A 361 -7.29 22.10 3.40
C PHE A 361 -5.97 22.70 2.94
N THR A 362 -5.01 21.83 2.65
CA THR A 362 -3.63 22.17 2.34
C THR A 362 -3.26 21.71 0.94
N SER A 363 -2.55 22.57 0.21
CA SER A 363 -1.89 22.19 -1.04
C SER A 363 -0.49 21.67 -0.71
N ILE A 364 -0.12 20.54 -1.30
CA ILE A 364 1.14 19.83 -1.02
C ILE A 364 1.88 19.51 -2.32
N HIS A 365 3.21 19.49 -2.26
CA HIS A 365 4.12 19.05 -3.32
C HIS A 365 4.67 17.66 -3.10
#